data_AF-K1RQY8-F1
#
_entry.id   AF-K1RQY8-F1
#
_cell.length_a   1.000
_cell.length_b   1.000
_cell.length_c   1.000
_cell.angle_alpha   90.00
_cell.angle_beta   90.00
_cell.angle_gamma   90.00
#
_symmetry.space_group_name_H-M   'P 1'
#
loop_
_entity.id
_entity.type
_entity.pdbx_description
1 polymer ?
#
loop_
_entity_poly.entity_id
_entity_poly.type
_entity_poly.pdbx_seq_one_letter_code
_entity_poly.pdbx_strand_id
1 'polypeptide(L)' 'MLLLGSHVGMSGKDMLVNSVKEALSYDANTFMVYT' A
#
# COMPACT_ATOMS: atom_id res chain seq x y z
N MET A 1 2.92 0.40 19.61
CA MET A 1 2.36 -0.06 18.33
C MET A 1 3.52 -0.12 17.34
N LEU A 2 3.79 -1.28 16.74
CA LEU A 2 4.81 -1.41 15.68
C LEU A 2 4.15 -1.19 14.31
N LEU A 3 4.84 -0.47 13.43
CA LEU A 3 4.41 -0.22 12.06
C LEU A 3 5.27 -1.05 11.11
N LEU A 4 4.65 -1.91 10.31
CA LEU A 4 5.29 -2.82 9.36
C LEU A 4 4.62 -2.71 8.00
N GLY A 5 5.44 -2.59 6.95
CA GLY A 5 4.99 -2.25 5.62
C GLY A 5 6.06 -2.37 4.54
N SER A 6 5.63 -2.17 3.30
CA SER A 6 6.46 -2.20 2.09
C SER A 6 6.17 -1.00 1.19
N HIS A 7 6.91 -0.91 0.08
CA HIS A 7 6.61 0.03 -1.00
C HIS A 7 5.51 -0.57 -1.87
N VAL A 8 4.49 0.22 -2.17
CA VAL A 8 3.38 -0.14 -3.05
C VAL A 8 3.23 0.91 -4.15
N GLY A 9 2.89 0.46 -5.36
CA GLY A 9 2.76 1.33 -6.51
C GLY A 9 1.40 2.01 -6.59
N MET A 10 1.37 3.29 -6.96
CA MET A 10 0.12 4.01 -7.26
C MET A 10 -0.07 4.13 -8.77
N SER A 11 -0.86 3.23 -9.35
CA SER A 11 -1.08 3.23 -10.80
C SER A 11 -2.50 2.76 -11.18
N GLY A 12 -2.93 3.11 -12.39
CA GLY A 12 -4.23 2.71 -12.94
C GLY A 12 -5.40 3.59 -12.49
N LYS A 13 -6.63 3.16 -12.80
CA LYS A 13 -7.85 3.95 -12.51
C LYS A 13 -8.13 4.13 -11.02
N ASP A 14 -7.75 3.14 -10.21
CA ASP A 14 -8.07 3.10 -8.78
C ASP A 14 -6.99 3.77 -7.90
N MET A 15 -5.83 4.11 -8.49
CA MET A 15 -4.72 4.86 -7.86
C MET A 15 -4.42 4.37 -6.44
N LEU A 16 -4.59 5.23 -5.43
CA LEU A 16 -4.30 4.95 -4.03
C LEU A 16 -5.12 3.77 -3.47
N VAL A 17 -6.34 3.55 -3.95
CA VAL A 17 -7.19 2.44 -3.49
C VAL A 17 -6.54 1.10 -3.81
N ASN A 18 -5.87 1.01 -4.96
CA ASN A 18 -5.15 -0.20 -5.32
C ASN A 18 -3.92 -0.42 -4.42
N SER A 19 -3.15 0.65 -4.15
CA SER A 19 -2.01 0.61 -3.23
C SER A 19 -2.41 0.16 -1.81
N VAL A 20 -3.57 0.60 -1.31
CA VAL A 20 -4.14 0.15 -0.03
C VAL A 20 -4.50 -1.33 -0.06
N LYS A 21 -5.16 -1.80 -1.13
CA LYS A 21 -5.52 -3.22 -1.30
C LYS A 21 -4.28 -4.12 -1.32
N GLU A 22 -3.22 -3.67 -1.98
CA GLU A 22 -1.94 -4.38 -2.02
C GLU A 22 -1.31 -4.47 -0.62
N ALA A 23 -1.23 -3.36 0.12
CA ALA A 23 -0.71 -3.36 1.48
C ALA A 23 -1.50 -4.29 2.42
N LEU A 24 -2.83 -4.29 2.32
CA LEU A 24 -3.69 -5.19 3.10
C LEU A 24 -3.48 -6.66 2.73
N SER A 25 -3.15 -6.98 1.48
CA SER A 25 -2.84 -8.36 1.07
C SER A 25 -1.58 -8.93 1.74
N TYR A 26 -0.73 -8.05 2.28
CA TYR A 26 0.48 -8.39 3.03
C TYR A 26 0.29 -8.33 4.55
N ASP A 27 -0.94 -8.09 5.03
CA ASP A 27 -1.25 -7.83 6.44
C ASP A 27 -0.44 -6.66 7.03
N ALA A 28 -0.12 -5.67 6.17
CA ALA A 28 0.63 -4.48 6.54
C ALA A 28 -0.28 -3.42 7.15
N ASN A 29 0.25 -2.70 8.15
CA ASN A 29 -0.46 -1.60 8.82
C ASN A 29 0.12 -0.21 8.49
N THR A 30 1.18 -0.17 7.68
CA THR A 30 1.75 1.02 7.07
C THR A 30 2.29 0.66 5.69
N PHE A 31 2.47 1.63 4.80
CA PHE A 31 3.13 1.43 3.51
C PHE A 31 3.65 2.77 2.96
N MET A 32 4.58 2.70 2.02
CA MET A 32 5.08 3.88 1.30
C MET A 32 4.59 3.84 -0.14
N VAL A 33 4.05 4.96 -0.62
CA VAL A 33 3.54 5.09 -1.98
C VAL A 33 4.59 5.73 -2.87
N TYR A 34 4.79 5.16 -4.06
CA TYR A 34 5.47 5.83 -5.17
C TYR A 34 4.51 5.99 -6.35
N THR A 35 4.65 7.11 -7.06
CA THR A 35 3.85 7.49 -8.22
C THR A 35 4.35 6.83 -9.49
#